data_AF-X1V5M8-F1
#
_entry.id   AF-X1V5M8-F1
#
_cell.length_a   1.000
_cell.length_b   1.000
_cell.length_c   1.000
_cell.angle_alpha   90.00
_cell.angle_beta   90.00
_cell.angle_gamma   90.00
#
_symmetry.space_group_name_H-M   'P 1'
#
loop_
_entity.id
_entity.type
_entity.pdbx_description
1 polymer ?
#
loop_
_entity_poly.entity_id
_entity_poly.type
_entity_poly.pdbx_seq_one_letter_code
_entity_poly.pdbx_strand_id
1 'polypeptide(L)'
;KMVPFENVKYVSTPVVTVSIEPEYLRDLDKMKELIENILIEDPNLLFEINEENGEFLLSGMGPLHLEITAFEIENRGVEISTSEPRAVFKESCKYGSSTIAVESPNHQSSLKIRIELLNDKTSRFFQTHDFKSIKPVERLKELLEEFTDLTTDEIQDFWTYYDGNNVLIYNLKDDLNQFLKDTILEIIDKILLNGPLCGEKLTSLKVIIEELVV
;
A
#
# COMPACT_ATOMS: atom_id res chain seq x y z
N LYS A 1 16.49 -22.84 10.00
CA LYS A 1 15.42 -21.82 10.07
C LYS A 1 14.34 -22.25 9.09
N MET A 2 13.12 -22.48 9.57
CA MET A 2 11.99 -22.85 8.71
C MET A 2 11.67 -21.61 7.87
N VAL A 3 11.74 -21.74 6.54
CA VAL A 3 11.33 -20.66 5.64
C VAL A 3 9.81 -20.76 5.57
N PRO A 4 9.06 -19.72 5.97
CA PRO A 4 7.60 -19.74 5.85
C PRO A 4 7.20 -19.87 4.38
N PHE A 5 6.04 -20.47 4.13
CA PHE A 5 5.45 -20.48 2.80
C PHE A 5 5.12 -19.05 2.35
N GLU A 6 5.10 -18.84 1.05
CA GLU A 6 4.73 -17.55 0.46
C GLU A 6 3.30 -17.18 0.87
N ASN A 7 3.09 -15.91 1.19
CA ASN A 7 1.75 -15.39 1.49
C ASN A 7 0.87 -15.49 0.24
N VAL A 8 -0.39 -15.90 0.43
CA VAL A 8 -1.39 -15.87 -0.63
C VAL A 8 -1.67 -14.40 -0.98
N LYS A 9 -1.12 -13.93 -2.09
CA LYS A 9 -1.41 -12.59 -2.63
C LYS A 9 -2.70 -12.65 -3.44
N TYR A 10 -3.75 -12.04 -2.91
CA TYR A 10 -4.97 -11.78 -3.68
C TYR A 10 -4.74 -10.57 -4.59
N VAL A 11 -5.04 -10.73 -5.87
CA VAL A 11 -4.84 -9.66 -6.88
C VAL A 11 -5.89 -8.56 -6.75
N SER A 12 -7.00 -8.84 -6.06
CA SER A 12 -8.13 -7.92 -5.86
C SER A 12 -7.96 -7.12 -4.57
N THR A 13 -7.77 -5.81 -4.71
CA THR A 13 -7.93 -4.89 -3.57
C THR A 13 -9.42 -4.56 -3.38
N PRO A 14 -9.94 -4.46 -2.15
CA PRO A 14 -11.32 -4.06 -1.91
C PRO A 14 -11.56 -2.65 -2.47
N VAL A 15 -12.78 -2.43 -2.98
CA VAL A 15 -13.17 -1.24 -3.73
C VAL A 15 -14.31 -0.47 -3.07
N VAL A 16 -15.02 -1.11 -2.13
CA VAL A 16 -16.15 -0.51 -1.42
C VAL A 16 -15.94 -0.67 0.08
N THR A 17 -16.26 0.37 0.84
CA THR A 17 -16.23 0.40 2.30
C THR A 17 -17.58 0.79 2.85
N VAL A 18 -18.00 0.13 3.93
CA VAL A 18 -19.17 0.46 4.73
C VAL A 18 -18.74 0.69 6.18
N SER A 19 -19.40 1.60 6.87
CA SER A 19 -19.29 1.69 8.33
C SER A 19 -20.26 0.68 8.94
N ILE A 20 -19.79 -0.06 9.95
CA ILE A 20 -20.58 -1.06 10.67
C ILE A 20 -20.60 -0.67 12.14
N GLU A 21 -21.79 -0.63 12.73
CA GLU A 21 -21.96 -0.36 14.15
C GLU A 21 -22.93 -1.37 14.75
N PRO A 22 -22.67 -1.92 15.95
CA PRO A 22 -23.64 -2.77 16.61
C PRO A 22 -24.82 -1.93 17.11
N GLU A 23 -26.06 -2.45 17.01
CA GLU A 23 -27.23 -1.75 17.55
C GLU A 23 -27.13 -1.53 19.07
N TYR A 24 -26.46 -2.46 19.77
CA TYR A 24 -26.24 -2.39 21.21
C TYR A 24 -24.75 -2.38 21.54
N LEU A 25 -24.33 -1.38 22.33
CA LEU A 25 -22.94 -1.22 22.80
C LEU A 25 -22.41 -2.45 23.56
N ARG A 26 -23.28 -3.25 24.18
CA ARG A 26 -22.91 -4.47 24.91
C ARG A 26 -22.38 -5.60 24.01
N ASP A 27 -22.67 -5.52 22.71
CA ASP A 27 -22.32 -6.55 21.74
C ASP A 27 -21.09 -6.16 20.90
N LEU A 28 -20.44 -5.03 21.23
CA LEU A 28 -19.24 -4.53 20.54
C LEU A 28 -18.05 -5.51 20.62
N ASP A 29 -17.78 -6.07 21.80
CA ASP A 29 -16.68 -7.02 21.97
C ASP A 29 -16.95 -8.32 21.17
N LYS A 30 -18.19 -8.79 21.18
CA LYS A 30 -18.60 -9.95 20.37
C LYS A 30 -18.48 -9.66 18.87
N MET A 31 -18.88 -8.46 18.44
CA MET A 31 -18.76 -8.05 17.04
C MET A 31 -17.30 -8.09 16.58
N LYS A 32 -16.37 -7.59 17.40
CA LYS A 32 -14.93 -7.63 17.08
C LYS A 32 -14.41 -9.05 16.93
N GLU A 33 -14.68 -9.92 17.90
CA GLU A 33 -14.30 -11.34 17.81
C GLU A 33 -14.91 -12.02 16.59
N LEU A 34 -16.15 -11.67 16.24
CA LEU A 34 -16.84 -12.23 15.10
C LEU A 34 -16.25 -11.78 13.77
N ILE A 35 -15.95 -10.49 13.64
CA ILE A 35 -15.29 -9.94 12.45
C ILE A 35 -13.91 -10.56 12.29
N GLU A 36 -13.13 -10.73 13.36
CA GLU A 36 -11.84 -11.43 13.30
C GLU A 36 -11.97 -12.87 12.78
N ASN A 37 -13.02 -13.59 13.18
CA ASN A 37 -13.31 -14.92 12.63
C ASN A 37 -13.67 -14.86 11.14
N ILE A 38 -14.49 -13.89 10.72
CA ILE A 38 -14.87 -13.69 9.32
C ILE A 38 -13.64 -13.33 8.46
N LEU A 39 -12.71 -12.53 8.95
CA LEU A 39 -11.46 -12.18 8.24
C LEU A 39 -10.57 -13.41 7.99
N ILE A 40 -10.64 -14.41 8.88
CA ILE A 40 -9.93 -15.69 8.69
C ILE A 40 -10.63 -16.54 7.61
N GLU A 41 -11.96 -16.47 7.54
CA GLU A 41 -12.77 -17.18 6.56
C GLU A 41 -12.67 -16.57 5.15
N ASP A 42 -12.76 -15.24 5.04
CA ASP A 42 -12.55 -14.46 3.81
C ASP A 42 -11.42 -13.42 3.97
N PRO A 43 -10.21 -13.72 3.47
CA PRO A 43 -9.07 -12.80 3.54
C PRO A 43 -9.16 -11.61 2.57
N ASN A 44 -10.20 -11.51 1.73
CA ASN A 44 -10.41 -10.35 0.85
C ASN A 44 -11.13 -9.19 1.55
N LEU A 45 -11.67 -9.43 2.75
CA LEU A 45 -12.23 -8.39 3.59
C LEU A 45 -11.10 -7.66 4.33
N LEU A 46 -11.20 -6.34 4.40
CA LEU A 46 -10.32 -5.53 5.24
C LEU A 46 -11.16 -4.82 6.28
N PHE A 47 -10.77 -4.99 7.54
CA PHE A 47 -11.37 -4.30 8.67
C PHE A 47 -10.40 -3.26 9.20
N GLU A 48 -10.87 -2.02 9.34
CA GLU A 48 -10.09 -0.91 9.85
C GLU A 48 -10.91 -0.14 10.88
N ILE A 49 -10.27 0.28 11.96
CA ILE A 49 -10.88 1.16 12.96
C ILE A 49 -10.34 2.55 12.69
N ASN A 50 -11.21 3.47 12.29
CA ASN A 50 -10.79 4.84 12.07
C ASN A 50 -10.63 5.52 13.45
N GLU A 51 -9.40 5.83 13.82
CA GLU A 51 -9.06 6.40 15.13
C GLU A 51 -9.56 7.85 15.31
N GLU A 52 -9.84 8.57 14.22
CA GLU A 52 -10.27 9.98 14.29
C GLU A 52 -11.75 10.13 14.67
N ASN A 53 -12.60 9.26 14.13
CA ASN A 53 -14.05 9.29 14.37
C ASN A 53 -14.56 8.10 15.21
N GLY A 54 -13.72 7.08 15.43
CA GLY A 54 -14.07 5.87 16.17
C GLY A 54 -14.98 4.91 15.40
N GLU A 55 -15.14 5.10 14.09
CA GLU A 55 -15.98 4.26 13.25
C GLU A 55 -15.28 2.94 12.90
N PHE A 56 -16.05 1.86 12.79
CA PHE A 56 -15.55 0.58 12.31
C PHE A 56 -15.84 0.44 10.81
N LEU A 57 -14.78 0.40 10.00
CA LEU A 57 -14.86 0.35 8.55
C LEU A 57 -14.62 -1.09 8.07
N LEU A 58 -15.59 -1.63 7.32
CA LEU A 58 -15.43 -2.90 6.61
C LEU A 58 -15.33 -2.63 5.11
N SER A 59 -14.24 -3.08 4.51
CA SER A 59 -13.97 -2.94 3.08
C SER A 59 -14.00 -4.28 2.38
N GLY A 60 -14.64 -4.35 1.22
CA GLY A 60 -14.84 -5.57 0.45
C GLY A 60 -14.76 -5.34 -1.06
N MET A 61 -14.88 -6.43 -1.81
CA MET A 61 -14.80 -6.43 -3.28
C MET A 61 -15.97 -5.75 -3.98
N GLY A 62 -17.09 -5.54 -3.28
CA GLY A 62 -18.25 -4.88 -3.85
C GLY A 62 -19.44 -4.86 -2.88
N PRO A 63 -20.54 -4.20 -3.28
CA PRO A 63 -21.69 -4.02 -2.40
C PRO A 63 -22.33 -5.34 -1.97
N LEU A 64 -22.49 -6.29 -2.89
CA LEU A 64 -23.07 -7.60 -2.58
C LEU A 64 -22.21 -8.41 -1.61
N HIS A 65 -20.89 -8.30 -1.70
CA HIS A 65 -19.99 -8.98 -0.77
C HIS A 65 -20.26 -8.47 0.65
N LEU A 66 -20.30 -7.15 0.83
CA LEU A 66 -20.56 -6.53 2.13
C LEU A 66 -21.96 -6.84 2.67
N GLU A 67 -22.98 -6.91 1.81
CA GLU A 67 -24.34 -7.29 2.18
C GLU A 67 -24.42 -8.73 2.72
N ILE A 68 -23.74 -9.67 2.06
CA ILE A 68 -23.66 -11.06 2.52
C ILE A 68 -22.92 -11.16 3.85
N THR A 69 -21.78 -10.45 3.98
CA THR A 69 -21.03 -10.42 5.23
C THR A 69 -21.85 -9.83 6.38
N ALA A 70 -22.60 -8.75 6.14
CA ALA A 70 -23.48 -8.16 7.14
C ALA A 70 -24.59 -9.13 7.58
N PHE A 71 -25.23 -9.81 6.63
CA PHE A 71 -26.24 -10.83 6.92
C PHE A 71 -25.66 -12.01 7.73
N GLU A 72 -24.40 -12.39 7.47
CA GLU A 72 -23.73 -13.43 8.25
C GLU A 72 -23.46 -13.00 9.70
N ILE A 73 -23.07 -11.73 9.92
CA ILE A 73 -22.89 -11.15 11.25
C ILE A 73 -24.21 -11.20 12.05
N GLU A 74 -25.32 -10.80 11.41
CA GLU A 74 -26.66 -10.87 12.00
C GLU A 74 -27.07 -12.30 12.36
N ASN A 75 -26.84 -13.26 11.45
CA ASN A 75 -27.16 -14.67 11.68
C ASN A 75 -26.37 -15.29 12.85
N ARG A 76 -25.15 -14.81 13.09
CA ARG A 76 -24.33 -15.24 14.24
C ARG A 76 -24.71 -14.53 15.55
N GLY A 77 -25.75 -13.69 15.54
CA GLY A 77 -26.43 -13.17 16.73
C GLY A 77 -26.00 -11.77 17.15
N VAL A 78 -25.40 -10.98 16.26
CA VAL A 78 -25.08 -9.57 16.50
C VAL A 78 -25.89 -8.71 15.53
N GLU A 79 -26.87 -7.97 16.04
CA GLU A 79 -27.62 -6.99 15.25
C GLU A 79 -26.71 -5.79 14.95
N ILE A 80 -26.52 -5.49 13.66
CA ILE A 80 -25.64 -4.42 13.18
C ILE A 80 -26.39 -3.46 12.27
N SER A 81 -26.00 -2.19 12.33
CA SER A 81 -26.40 -1.14 11.40
C SER A 81 -25.25 -0.86 10.44
N THR A 82 -25.55 -0.79 9.15
CA THR A 82 -24.56 -0.49 8.10
C THR A 82 -24.87 0.85 7.43
N SER A 83 -23.84 1.65 7.16
CA SER A 83 -23.98 2.88 6.38
C SER A 83 -24.04 2.62 4.87
N GLU A 84 -24.32 3.67 4.09
CA GLU A 84 -24.29 3.57 2.63
C GLU A 84 -22.88 3.21 2.13
N PRO A 85 -22.76 2.26 1.17
CA PRO A 85 -21.48 1.85 0.63
C PRO A 85 -20.79 3.01 -0.09
N ARG A 86 -19.55 3.30 0.32
CA ARG A 86 -18.70 4.32 -0.30
C ARG A 86 -17.56 3.66 -1.07
N ALA A 87 -17.17 4.26 -2.19
CA ALA A 87 -16.03 3.80 -2.95
C ALA A 87 -14.73 4.18 -2.22
N VAL A 88 -13.78 3.25 -2.16
CA VAL A 88 -12.41 3.54 -1.72
C VAL A 88 -11.69 4.22 -2.86
N PHE A 89 -11.30 5.46 -2.65
CA PHE A 89 -10.49 6.19 -3.62
C PHE A 89 -9.02 5.85 -3.44
N LYS A 90 -8.25 6.01 -4.52
CA LYS A 90 -6.79 5.95 -4.48
C LYS A 90 -6.26 7.15 -5.23
N GLU A 91 -5.12 7.65 -4.79
CA GLU A 91 -4.49 8.81 -5.39
C GLU A 91 -3.38 8.37 -6.35
N SER A 92 -3.27 9.04 -7.50
CA SER A 92 -2.20 8.78 -8.47
C SER A 92 -1.88 10.03 -9.28
N CYS A 93 -0.76 10.04 -9.97
CA CYS A 93 -0.36 11.13 -10.86
C CYS A 93 -0.74 10.80 -12.32
N LYS A 94 -1.11 11.82 -13.10
CA LYS A 94 -1.36 11.65 -14.55
C LYS A 94 -0.11 11.89 -15.40
N TYR A 95 0.79 12.71 -14.92
CA TYR A 95 1.97 13.17 -15.64
C TYR A 95 3.19 13.09 -14.72
N GLY A 96 4.36 12.88 -15.32
CA GLY A 96 5.63 13.00 -14.61
C GLY A 96 5.85 14.44 -14.13
N SER A 97 6.34 14.58 -12.90
CA SER A 97 6.74 15.87 -12.36
C SER A 97 8.08 16.30 -12.94
N SER A 98 8.37 17.60 -12.92
CA SER A 98 9.75 18.06 -12.98
C SER A 98 10.50 17.64 -11.71
N THR A 99 11.83 17.61 -11.76
CA THR A 99 12.65 17.42 -10.55
C THR A 99 12.41 18.59 -9.60
N ILE A 100 12.03 18.29 -8.36
CA ILE A 100 11.83 19.25 -7.28
C ILE A 100 13.00 19.10 -6.31
N ALA A 101 13.67 20.22 -6.02
CA ALA A 101 14.71 20.31 -5.01
C ALA A 101 14.14 20.92 -3.73
N VAL A 102 14.33 20.23 -2.61
CA VAL A 102 13.92 20.67 -1.28
C VAL A 102 15.15 20.77 -0.40
N GLU A 103 15.27 21.87 0.32
CA GLU A 103 16.32 22.07 1.32
C GLU A 103 15.75 21.93 2.73
N SER A 104 16.57 21.36 3.61
CA SER A 104 16.33 21.32 5.04
C SER A 104 16.24 22.75 5.64
N PRO A 105 15.46 22.96 6.73
CA PRO A 105 15.36 24.28 7.37
C PRO A 105 16.70 24.84 7.89
N ASN A 106 17.68 23.97 8.14
CA ASN A 106 19.04 24.35 8.53
C ASN A 106 20.00 24.49 7.34
N HIS A 107 19.54 24.33 6.10
CA HIS A 107 20.33 24.36 4.86
C HIS A 107 21.52 23.39 4.82
N GLN A 108 21.50 22.33 5.63
CA GLN A 108 22.59 21.35 5.69
C GLN A 108 22.38 20.23 4.68
N SER A 109 21.13 19.83 4.51
CA SER A 109 20.74 18.74 3.63
C SER A 109 19.83 19.22 2.51
N SER A 110 19.97 18.64 1.33
CA SER A 110 19.14 18.90 0.15
C SER A 110 18.71 17.60 -0.52
N LEU A 111 17.48 17.56 -1.03
CA LEU A 111 16.87 16.38 -1.60
C LEU A 111 16.22 16.73 -2.94
N LYS A 112 16.60 16.00 -4.00
CA LYS A 112 16.00 16.12 -5.33
C LYS A 112 15.15 14.91 -5.64
N ILE A 113 13.85 15.13 -5.83
CA ILE A 113 12.87 14.07 -6.10
C ILE A 113 12.13 14.37 -7.38
N ARG A 114 11.79 13.30 -8.11
CA ARG A 114 10.83 13.31 -9.20
C ARG A 114 9.81 12.19 -9.00
N ILE A 115 8.57 12.43 -9.41
CA ILE A 115 7.50 11.42 -9.39
C ILE A 115 7.03 11.21 -10.81
N GLU A 116 6.90 9.95 -11.22
CA GLU A 116 6.39 9.55 -12.52
C GLU A 116 5.29 8.50 -12.36
N LEU A 117 4.44 8.36 -13.38
CA LEU A 117 3.45 7.30 -13.41
C LEU A 117 4.16 5.97 -13.71
N LEU A 118 3.80 4.93 -12.95
CA LEU A 118 4.30 3.58 -13.20
C LEU A 118 3.57 2.94 -14.39
N ASN A 119 4.33 2.34 -15.28
CA ASN A 119 3.77 1.64 -16.44
C ASN A 119 3.02 0.36 -16.02
N ASP A 120 1.91 0.07 -16.70
CA ASP A 120 1.06 -1.09 -16.41
C ASP A 120 1.81 -2.43 -16.45
N LYS A 121 2.81 -2.57 -17.34
CA LYS A 121 3.63 -3.78 -17.43
C LYS A 121 4.43 -4.00 -16.14
N THR A 122 5.06 -2.94 -15.66
CA THR A 122 5.86 -2.95 -14.43
C THR A 122 4.98 -3.25 -13.22
N SER A 123 3.79 -2.65 -13.14
CA SER A 123 2.81 -2.97 -12.09
C SER A 123 2.42 -4.45 -12.09
N ARG A 124 2.12 -5.03 -13.27
CA ARG A 124 1.77 -6.46 -13.39
C ARG A 124 2.91 -7.39 -12.99
N PHE A 125 4.15 -7.02 -13.31
CA PHE A 125 5.31 -7.80 -12.89
C PHE A 125 5.37 -7.92 -11.37
N PHE A 126 5.29 -6.81 -10.64
CA PHE A 126 5.35 -6.82 -9.17
C PHE A 126 4.11 -7.42 -8.48
N GLN A 127 2.95 -7.43 -9.16
CA GLN A 127 1.76 -8.14 -8.67
C GLN A 127 1.90 -9.66 -8.76
N THR A 128 2.56 -10.15 -9.82
CA THR A 128 2.67 -11.58 -10.12
C THR A 128 3.91 -12.22 -9.52
N HIS A 129 5.00 -11.47 -9.41
CA HIS A 129 6.28 -11.97 -8.92
C HIS A 129 6.61 -11.35 -7.57
N ASP A 130 6.91 -12.18 -6.58
CA ASP A 130 7.41 -11.69 -5.30
C ASP A 130 8.89 -11.34 -5.39
N PHE A 131 9.18 -10.07 -5.70
CA PHE A 131 10.56 -9.60 -5.88
C PHE A 131 11.46 -9.83 -4.64
N LYS A 132 10.88 -9.85 -3.43
CA LYS A 132 11.61 -10.09 -2.16
C LYS A 132 12.15 -11.51 -2.05
N SER A 133 11.52 -12.46 -2.74
CA SER A 133 11.89 -13.88 -2.74
C SER A 133 12.93 -14.22 -3.83
N ILE A 134 13.17 -13.30 -4.77
CA ILE A 134 14.13 -13.49 -5.86
C ILE A 134 15.55 -13.23 -5.35
N LYS A 135 16.31 -14.32 -5.17
CA LYS A 135 17.76 -14.28 -4.94
C LYS A 135 18.43 -15.18 -5.97
N PRO A 136 19.51 -14.74 -6.65
CA PRO A 136 20.35 -13.58 -6.38
C PRO A 136 19.87 -12.25 -7.04
N VAL A 137 20.49 -11.11 -6.66
CA VAL A 137 20.11 -9.76 -7.13
C VAL A 137 20.28 -9.59 -8.63
N GLU A 138 21.23 -10.30 -9.23
CA GLU A 138 21.46 -10.34 -10.69
C GLU A 138 20.22 -10.89 -11.41
N ARG A 139 19.58 -11.91 -10.83
CA ARG A 139 18.36 -12.50 -11.40
C ARG A 139 17.18 -11.53 -11.32
N LEU A 140 17.11 -10.70 -10.28
CA LEU A 140 16.11 -9.65 -10.19
C LEU A 140 16.30 -8.62 -11.31
N LYS A 141 17.54 -8.20 -11.58
CA LYS A 141 17.85 -7.23 -12.65
C LYS A 141 17.49 -7.76 -14.03
N GLU A 142 17.83 -9.02 -14.33
CA GLU A 142 17.43 -9.67 -15.59
C GLU A 142 15.90 -9.68 -15.77
N LEU A 143 15.16 -10.03 -14.71
CA LEU A 143 13.70 -10.07 -14.77
C LEU A 143 13.09 -8.68 -14.90
N LEU A 144 13.70 -7.67 -14.27
CA LEU A 144 13.29 -6.28 -14.46
C LEU A 144 13.54 -5.83 -15.90
N GLU A 145 14.68 -6.16 -16.50
CA GLU A 145 14.97 -5.83 -17.91
C GLU A 145 14.03 -6.54 -18.89
N GLU A 146 13.64 -7.79 -18.60
CA GLU A 146 12.79 -8.60 -19.48
C GLU A 146 11.30 -8.22 -19.39
N PHE A 147 10.81 -7.95 -18.17
CA PHE A 147 9.37 -7.79 -17.91
C PHE A 147 8.93 -6.35 -17.62
N THR A 148 9.85 -5.42 -17.41
CA THR A 148 9.54 -4.01 -17.12
C THR A 148 10.10 -3.07 -18.18
N ASP A 149 9.44 -1.93 -18.38
CA ASP A 149 9.91 -0.87 -19.28
C ASP A 149 10.86 0.11 -18.55
N LEU A 150 11.55 -0.34 -17.50
CA LEU A 150 12.52 0.47 -16.75
C LEU A 150 13.84 0.57 -17.54
N THR A 151 14.52 1.70 -17.40
CA THR A 151 15.84 1.89 -17.99
C THR A 151 16.91 1.10 -17.22
N THR A 152 18.02 0.76 -17.88
CA THR A 152 19.12 0.03 -17.23
C THR A 152 19.66 0.75 -15.99
N ASP A 153 19.70 2.09 -16.02
CA ASP A 153 20.12 2.92 -14.89
C ASP A 153 19.11 2.82 -13.72
N GLU A 154 17.81 2.92 -14.01
CA GLU A 154 16.74 2.76 -13.02
C GLU A 154 16.72 1.37 -12.36
N ILE A 155 17.12 0.33 -13.09
CA ILE A 155 17.19 -1.05 -12.58
C ILE A 155 18.38 -1.23 -11.64
N GLN A 156 19.49 -0.52 -11.87
CA GLN A 156 20.63 -0.52 -10.93
C GLN A 156 20.28 0.17 -9.61
N ASP A 157 19.53 1.27 -9.71
CA ASP A 157 19.11 2.14 -8.61
C ASP A 157 17.80 1.68 -7.95
N PHE A 158 17.25 0.54 -8.37
CA PHE A 158 16.02 -0.01 -7.79
C PHE A 158 16.24 -0.37 -6.32
N TRP A 159 15.44 0.22 -5.44
CA TRP A 159 15.57 -0.01 -4.01
C TRP A 159 14.48 -0.93 -3.49
N THR A 160 13.21 -0.55 -3.68
CA THR A 160 12.08 -1.31 -3.15
C THR A 160 10.80 -1.06 -3.93
N TYR A 161 9.87 -1.99 -3.76
CA TYR A 161 8.49 -1.87 -4.20
C TYR A 161 7.57 -1.95 -2.98
N TYR A 162 6.62 -1.03 -2.92
CA TYR A 162 5.62 -0.89 -1.87
C TYR A 162 4.27 -1.46 -2.30
N ASP A 163 3.48 -1.81 -1.31
CA ASP A 163 2.11 -2.27 -1.55
C ASP A 163 1.29 -1.15 -2.22
N GLY A 164 0.42 -1.51 -3.16
CA GLY A 164 -0.31 -0.53 -3.98
C GLY A 164 0.35 -0.09 -5.29
N ASN A 165 1.30 -0.87 -5.84
CA ASN A 165 1.97 -0.62 -7.13
C ASN A 165 2.88 0.62 -7.12
N ASN A 166 3.64 0.84 -6.04
CA ASN A 166 4.56 1.96 -5.97
C ASN A 166 6.01 1.47 -5.98
N VAL A 167 6.85 2.10 -6.80
CA VAL A 167 8.28 1.77 -6.95
C VAL A 167 9.12 2.93 -6.41
N LEU A 168 10.13 2.62 -5.61
CA LEU A 168 11.14 3.57 -5.18
C LEU A 168 12.49 3.25 -5.82
N ILE A 169 13.01 4.25 -6.52
CA ILE A 169 14.32 4.26 -7.18
C ILE A 169 15.16 5.31 -6.46
N TYR A 170 16.35 4.93 -6.04
CA TYR A 170 17.27 5.82 -5.36
C TYR A 170 18.65 5.72 -5.99
N ASN A 171 19.10 6.83 -6.56
CA ASN A 171 20.41 6.89 -7.18
C ASN A 171 21.50 6.89 -6.11
N LEU A 172 22.18 5.76 -5.95
CA LEU A 172 23.18 5.48 -4.90
C LEU A 172 24.54 6.15 -5.19
N LYS A 173 24.56 7.44 -5.55
CA LYS A 173 25.85 8.14 -5.72
C LYS A 173 26.62 8.25 -4.41
N ASP A 174 25.91 8.31 -3.27
CA ASP A 174 26.48 8.40 -1.94
C ASP A 174 26.14 7.17 -1.08
N ASP A 175 27.14 6.68 -0.34
CA ASP A 175 26.99 5.52 0.54
C ASP A 175 26.26 5.94 1.84
N LEU A 176 24.93 5.99 1.78
CA LEU A 176 24.10 6.37 2.92
C LEU A 176 24.25 5.38 4.08
N ASN A 177 24.35 5.92 5.30
CA ASN A 177 24.28 5.14 6.52
C ASN A 177 22.93 4.39 6.62
N GLN A 178 22.95 3.18 7.18
CA GLN A 178 21.78 2.31 7.36
C GLN A 178 20.63 3.03 8.07
N PHE A 179 20.94 3.86 9.07
CA PHE A 179 19.93 4.64 9.79
C PHE A 179 19.12 5.59 8.88
N LEU A 180 19.80 6.28 7.96
CA LEU A 180 19.14 7.19 7.03
C LEU A 180 18.31 6.42 6.01
N LYS A 181 18.80 5.26 5.58
CA LYS A 181 18.07 4.33 4.70
C LYS A 181 16.74 3.91 5.32
N ASP A 182 16.77 3.43 6.56
CA ASP A 182 15.57 2.98 7.26
C ASP A 182 14.58 4.15 7.48
N THR A 183 15.10 5.33 7.83
CA THR A 183 14.29 6.54 8.02
C THR A 183 13.58 6.98 6.73
N ILE A 184 14.27 6.98 5.58
CA ILE A 184 13.68 7.33 4.29
C ILE A 184 12.56 6.34 3.93
N LEU A 185 12.81 5.04 4.12
CA LEU A 185 11.82 4.01 3.82
C LEU A 185 10.54 4.18 4.64
N GLU A 186 10.66 4.48 5.93
CA GLU A 186 9.52 4.77 6.82
C GLU A 186 8.77 6.04 6.44
N ILE A 187 9.48 7.10 6.05
CA ILE A 187 8.86 8.35 5.62
C ILE A 187 8.07 8.15 4.32
N ILE A 188 8.67 7.47 3.35
CA ILE A 188 8.00 7.18 2.07
C ILE A 188 6.78 6.29 2.30
N ASP A 189 6.87 5.28 3.17
CA ASP A 189 5.73 4.43 3.50
C ASP A 189 4.54 5.24 4.06
N LYS A 190 4.82 6.17 4.98
CA LYS A 190 3.79 7.08 5.53
C LYS A 190 3.16 7.99 4.48
N ILE A 191 3.98 8.51 3.55
CA ILE A 191 3.49 9.34 2.44
C ILE A 191 2.62 8.52 1.49
N LEU A 192 3.01 7.28 1.19
CA LEU A 192 2.23 6.40 0.32
C LEU A 192 0.90 5.99 0.93
N LEU A 193 0.82 5.91 2.26
CA LEU A 193 -0.43 5.65 2.97
C LEU A 193 -1.36 6.88 2.99
N ASN A 194 -0.81 8.09 3.10
CA ASN A 194 -1.57 9.34 3.24
C ASN A 194 -1.29 10.29 2.08
N GLY A 195 -2.09 10.16 1.02
CA GLY A 195 -1.99 10.99 -0.17
C GLY A 195 -2.28 12.48 0.11
N PRO A 196 -1.67 13.39 -0.67
CA PRO A 196 -1.77 14.83 -0.42
C PRO A 196 -3.12 15.45 -0.78
N LEU A 197 -3.99 14.79 -1.56
CA LEU A 197 -5.27 15.37 -1.98
C LEU A 197 -6.38 15.16 -0.96
N CYS A 198 -6.52 13.94 -0.46
CA CYS A 198 -7.62 13.52 0.40
C CYS A 198 -7.19 12.57 1.53
N GLY A 199 -5.89 12.33 1.71
CA GLY A 199 -5.38 11.39 2.71
C GLY A 199 -5.55 9.92 2.31
N GLU A 200 -5.84 9.65 1.03
CA GLU A 200 -6.06 8.30 0.53
C GLU A 200 -4.76 7.66 0.05
N LYS A 201 -4.74 6.33 -0.03
CA LYS A 201 -3.52 5.59 -0.43
C LYS A 201 -3.08 5.96 -1.85
N LEU A 202 -1.79 6.24 -2.00
CA LEU A 202 -1.16 6.48 -3.29
C LEU A 202 -0.94 5.17 -4.05
N THR A 203 -1.14 5.18 -5.37
CA THR A 203 -0.98 4.00 -6.22
C THR A 203 -0.33 4.32 -7.57
N SER A 204 0.35 3.32 -8.13
CA SER A 204 0.94 3.38 -9.48
C SER A 204 1.98 4.49 -9.64
N LEU A 205 2.74 4.78 -8.57
CA LEU A 205 3.76 5.81 -8.59
C LEU A 205 5.17 5.23 -8.72
N LYS A 206 6.00 5.87 -9.54
CA LYS A 206 7.44 5.69 -9.57
C LYS A 206 8.08 6.89 -8.92
N VAL A 207 8.60 6.72 -7.70
CA VAL A 207 9.30 7.76 -6.94
C VAL A 207 10.79 7.62 -7.21
N ILE A 208 11.40 8.65 -7.78
CA ILE A 208 12.81 8.69 -8.14
C ILE A 208 13.49 9.75 -7.27
N ILE A 209 14.43 9.31 -6.44
CA ILE A 209 15.31 10.20 -5.69
C ILE A 209 16.63 10.29 -6.46
N GLU A 210 16.90 11.46 -7.02
CA GLU A 210 18.06 11.69 -7.89
C GLU A 210 19.32 12.06 -7.12
N GLU A 211 19.15 12.79 -6.01
CA GLU A 211 20.25 13.32 -5.21
C GLU A 211 19.76 13.53 -3.78
N LEU A 212 20.55 13.08 -2.82
CA LEU A 212 20.38 13.41 -1.41
C LEU A 212 21.74 13.81 -0.86
N VAL A 213 21.88 15.10 -0.58
CA VAL A 213 23.03 15.64 0.14
C VAL A 213 22.62 15.75 1.61
N VAL A 214 23.35 15.08 2.49
CA VAL A 214 23.07 15.09 3.94
C VAL A 214 24.08 15.95 4.68
#